data_AF-A0A4Z0Q1J0-F1
#
_entry.id   AF-A0A4Z0Q1J0-F1
#
_cell.length_a   1.000
_cell.length_b   1.000
_cell.length_c   1.000
_cell.angle_alpha   90.00
_cell.angle_beta   90.00
_cell.angle_gamma   90.00
#
_symmetry.space_group_name_H-M   'P 1'
#
loop_
_entity.id
_entity.type
_entity.pdbx_description
1 polymer ?
#
loop_
_entity_poly.entity_id
_entity_poly.type
_entity_poly.pdbx_seq_one_letter_code
_entity_poly.pdbx_strand_id
1 'polypeptide(L)' 'MGKQYPGINADIQTFIEQQHIFFVGTAAADGRVNISPKGQDTLRVFDANRVA' A
#
# COMPACT_ATOMS: atom_id res chain seq x y z
N MET A 1 2.10 18.11 5.69
CA MET A 1 0.87 17.41 5.26
C MET A 1 1.08 16.87 3.85
N GLY A 2 0.62 15.66 3.56
CA GLY A 2 0.69 15.06 2.22
C GLY A 2 -0.51 15.44 1.36
N LYS A 3 -0.36 15.36 0.04
CA LYS A 3 -1.45 15.56 -0.93
C LYS A 3 -2.43 14.38 -0.86
N GLN A 4 -3.73 14.69 -0.81
CA GLN A 4 -4.79 13.68 -0.87
C GLN A 4 -5.29 13.53 -2.30
N TYR A 5 -5.58 12.29 -2.69
CA TYR A 5 -6.15 11.93 -3.98
C TYR A 5 -7.47 11.20 -3.76
N PRO A 6 -8.45 11.33 -4.67
CA PRO A 6 -9.74 10.63 -4.55
C PRO A 6 -9.64 9.12 -4.76
N GLY A 7 -8.51 8.61 -5.23
CA GLY A 7 -8.22 7.20 -5.44
C GLY A 7 -6.82 7.01 -6.04
N ILE A 8 -6.45 5.75 -6.31
CA ILE A 8 -5.23 5.39 -7.02
C ILE A 8 -5.39 5.79 -8.49
N ASN A 9 -4.66 6.82 -8.92
CA ASN A 9 -4.58 7.22 -10.33
C ASN A 9 -3.45 6.45 -11.05
N ALA A 10 -3.34 6.65 -12.36
CA ALA A 10 -2.35 5.95 -13.19
C ALA A 10 -0.90 6.15 -12.71
N ASP A 11 -0.55 7.35 -12.26
CA ASP A 11 0.81 7.65 -11.77
C ASP A 11 1.11 6.88 -10.48
N ILE A 12 0.16 6.84 -9.55
CA ILE A 12 0.29 6.11 -8.28
C ILE A 12 0.30 4.60 -8.53
N GLN A 13 -0.54 4.10 -9.43
CA GLN A 13 -0.54 2.68 -9.80
C GLN A 13 0.81 2.26 -10.39
N THR A 14 1.33 3.04 -11.35
CA THR A 14 2.64 2.78 -11.96
C THR A 14 3.74 2.78 -10.90
N PHE A 15 3.69 3.72 -9.96
CA PHE A 15 4.63 3.76 -8.84
C PHE A 15 4.54 2.49 -7.97
N ILE A 16 3.34 2.04 -7.61
CA ILE A 16 3.12 0.82 -6.81
C ILE A 16 3.69 -0.41 -7.55
N GLU A 17 3.39 -0.56 -8.83
CA GLU A 17 3.80 -1.72 -9.63
C GLU A 17 5.33 -1.85 -9.80
N GLN A 18 6.08 -0.77 -9.64
CA GLN A 18 7.55 -0.78 -9.68
C GLN A 18 8.21 -1.23 -8.38
N GLN A 19 7.45 -1.36 -7.28
CA GLN A 19 8.04 -1.68 -5.98
C GLN A 19 8.28 -3.19 -5.83
N HIS A 20 9.53 -3.56 -5.52
CA HIS A 20 9.90 -4.96 -5.25
C HIS A 20 9.54 -5.44 -3.84
N ILE A 21 9.21 -4.52 -2.94
CA ILE A 21 8.96 -4.78 -1.52
C ILE A 21 7.89 -3.84 -0.99
N PHE A 22 7.02 -4.34 -0.12
CA PHE A 22 6.03 -3.57 0.61
C PHE A 22 6.19 -3.78 2.11
N PHE A 23 5.85 -2.79 2.92
CA PHE A 23 5.80 -2.93 4.37
C PHE A 23 4.35 -2.90 4.82
N VAL A 24 3.92 -3.97 5.48
CA VAL A 24 2.56 -4.05 6.04
C VAL A 24 2.64 -3.70 7.52
N GLY A 25 1.88 -2.68 7.92
CA GLY A 25 1.71 -2.27 9.30
C GLY A 25 0.39 -2.75 9.87
N THR A 26 0.42 -3.52 10.95
CA THR A 26 -0.78 -3.92 11.70
C THR A 26 -0.74 -3.31 13.09
N ALA A 27 -1.83 -2.64 13.47
CA ALA A 27 -1.99 -2.02 14.78
C ALA A 27 -3.25 -2.56 15.45
N ALA A 28 -3.16 -2.86 16.75
CA ALA A 28 -4.34 -3.03 17.59
C ALA A 28 -4.89 -1.66 18.02
N ALA A 29 -5.98 -1.64 18.78
CA ALA A 29 -6.57 -0.39 19.29
C ALA A 29 -5.59 0.38 20.19
N ASP A 30 -4.73 -0.34 20.92
CA ASP A 30 -3.68 0.17 21.79
C ASP A 30 -2.36 -0.59 21.61
N GLY A 31 -1.28 -0.03 22.15
CA GLY A 31 0.04 -0.67 22.15
C GLY A 31 0.91 -0.35 20.92
N ARG A 32 1.55 -1.37 20.35
CA ARG A 32 2.60 -1.23 19.32
C ARG A 32 2.09 -1.59 17.93
N VAL A 33 2.63 -0.92 16.92
CA VAL A 33 2.44 -1.27 15.51
C VAL A 33 3.51 -2.27 15.09
N ASN A 34 3.08 -3.41 14.54
CA ASN A 34 4.00 -4.36 13.93
C ASN A 34 4.16 -4.02 12.44
N ILE A 35 5.41 -3.79 12.03
CA ILE A 35 5.76 -3.52 10.63
C ILE A 35 6.57 -4.71 10.11
N SER A 36 6.17 -5.28 8.99
CA SER A 36 6.91 -6.40 8.38
C SER A 36 7.06 -6.22 6.88
N PRO A 37 8.25 -6.51 6.31
CA PRO A 37 8.43 -6.55 4.86
C PRO A 37 7.67 -7.72 4.24
N LYS A 38 7.11 -7.50 3.05
CA LYS A 38 6.49 -8.48 2.16
C LYS A 38 7.12 -8.33 0.78
N GLY A 39 7.41 -9.45 0.13
CA GLY A 39 8.09 -9.51 -1.16
C GLY A 39 7.18 -9.18 -2.34
N GLN A 40 7.64 -9.55 -3.55
CA GLN A 40 6.89 -9.35 -4.80
C GLN A 40 5.51 -10.04 -4.78
N ASP A 41 4.60 -9.50 -5.61
CA ASP A 41 3.26 -10.03 -5.91
C ASP A 41 2.28 -10.09 -4.71
N THR A 42 2.63 -9.47 -3.58
CA THR A 42 1.78 -9.39 -2.37
C THR A 42 0.84 -8.19 -2.32
N LEU A 43 0.91 -7.29 -3.31
CA LEU A 43 -0.01 -6.17 -3.46
C LEU A 43 -0.33 -5.99 -4.94
N ARG A 44 -1.62 -6.06 -5.29
CA ARG A 44 -2.16 -5.83 -6.63
C ARG A 44 -3.26 -4.78 -6.60
N VAL A 45 -3.25 -3.88 -7.58
CA VAL A 45 -4.30 -2.88 -7.78
C VAL A 45 -5.36 -3.46 -8.71
N PHE A 46 -6.60 -3.55 -8.26
CA PHE A 46 -7.73 -4.00 -9.08
C PHE A 46 -8.48 -2.83 -9.70
N ASP A 47 -8.69 -1.76 -8.93
CA ASP A 47 -9.29 -0.52 -9.38
C ASP A 47 -8.81 0.64 -8.48
N ALA A 48 -9.27 1.86 -8.78
CA ALA A 48 -8.85 3.07 -8.07
C ALA A 48 -9.06 3.03 -6.54
N ASN A 49 -9.94 2.14 -6.04
CA ASN A 49 -10.29 2.03 -4.63
C ASN A 49 -10.17 0.59 -4.09
N ARG A 50 -9.54 -0.33 -4.82
CA ARG A 50 -9.45 -1.75 -4.44
C ARG A 50 -8.09 -2.36 -4.72
N VAL A 51 -7.53 -3.02 -3.70
CA VAL A 51 -6.28 -3.78 -3.75
C VAL A 51 -6.42 -5.16 -3.07
N ALA A 52 -5.50 -6.10 -3.35
CA ALA A 52 -5.33 -7.34 -2.57
C ALA A 52 -3.88 -7.84 -2.55
#